data_AF-A0A8S3ZEQ9-F1
#
_entry.id   AF-A0A8S3ZEQ9-F1
#
_cell.length_a   1.000
_cell.length_b   1.000
_cell.length_c   1.000
_cell.angle_alpha   90.00
_cell.angle_beta   90.00
_cell.angle_gamma   90.00
#
_symmetry.space_group_name_H-M   'P 1'
#
loop_
_entity.id
_entity.type
_entity.pdbx_description
1 polymer ?
#
loop_
_entity_poly.entity_id
_entity_poly.type
_entity_poly.pdbx_seq_one_letter_code
_entity_poly.pdbx_strand_id
1 'polypeptide(L)'
;MAPKRPKTSKSPSIFSSEFIIQNHSDIVSCVAMVFVVGLMFQATSRVAGLFVTLQYNQTVNDSANVEHIVYSTGSRDLFTVFFYFLICIVIHAVIQEYVLDKLNRKMHLSKIKHSKFNESGQLLVFSLVSAVWGANIFFRENFVTSVNQLWEGYPHNNLSFSVKFFFIIQLAYWLHNYPELYLQKVRKEEIFGRLQYTTLYLIIISAAYFLNFTRVALCVLVLHYVVEFIYHVALLSHFSEKRDIASSIFTVFDIFFVVVRLGTITLAVLTFWYGLAQSSQPVIDVVAGNYNTYLIRINCLAALCLIQAGLMWNFITFHLRKWRENSGSSKRARSPVKKKTVKIAVVAAEELEALPEVDQNSATENGSLRARKAKK
;
A
#
# COMPACT_ATOMS: atom_id res chain seq x y z
N MET A 1 -11.63 -2.19 -48.76
CA MET A 1 -12.38 -1.28 -47.86
C MET A 1 -13.05 -2.17 -46.81
N ALA A 2 -12.46 -2.30 -45.62
CA ALA A 2 -13.00 -3.18 -44.57
C ALA A 2 -14.22 -2.52 -43.89
N PRO A 3 -15.29 -3.25 -43.57
CA PRO A 3 -16.49 -2.66 -43.02
C PRO A 3 -16.22 -2.19 -41.58
N LYS A 4 -16.42 -0.89 -41.33
CA LYS A 4 -16.48 -0.31 -39.98
C LYS A 4 -17.61 -1.00 -39.22
N ARG A 5 -17.28 -1.73 -38.14
CA ARG A 5 -18.26 -2.15 -37.13
C ARG A 5 -18.97 -0.91 -36.58
N PRO A 6 -20.31 -0.90 -36.47
CA PRO A 6 -21.02 0.22 -35.86
C PRO A 6 -20.71 0.20 -34.35
N LYS A 7 -20.27 1.34 -33.81
CA LYS A 7 -20.21 1.57 -32.36
C LYS A 7 -21.65 1.62 -31.86
N THR A 8 -22.15 0.53 -31.28
CA THR A 8 -23.46 0.53 -30.63
C THR A 8 -23.34 1.28 -29.30
N SER A 9 -23.79 2.52 -29.29
CA SER A 9 -24.02 3.35 -28.09
C SER A 9 -25.27 2.89 -27.33
N LYS A 10 -25.36 1.59 -26.99
CA LYS A 10 -26.42 1.13 -26.10
C LYS A 10 -25.92 1.30 -24.68
N SER A 11 -26.60 2.15 -23.90
CA SER A 11 -26.44 2.20 -22.46
C SER A 11 -26.53 0.77 -21.91
N PRO A 12 -25.60 0.33 -21.06
CA PRO A 12 -25.62 -1.02 -20.51
C PRO A 12 -26.96 -1.27 -19.80
N SER A 13 -27.44 -2.51 -19.82
CA SER A 13 -28.68 -2.85 -19.11
C SER A 13 -28.53 -2.57 -17.62
N ILE A 14 -29.59 -2.06 -16.99
CA ILE A 14 -29.63 -1.77 -15.56
C ILE A 14 -29.26 -3.05 -14.80
N PHE A 15 -28.34 -2.94 -13.83
CA PHE A 15 -27.72 -4.05 -13.06
C PHE A 15 -26.77 -4.99 -13.81
N SER A 16 -26.39 -4.70 -15.07
CA SER A 16 -25.26 -5.42 -15.68
C SER A 16 -23.94 -5.09 -15.01
N SER A 17 -22.96 -6.00 -15.13
CA SER A 17 -21.58 -5.76 -14.68
C SER A 17 -21.00 -4.46 -15.24
N GLU A 18 -21.28 -4.14 -16.51
CA GLU A 18 -20.87 -2.87 -17.13
C GLU A 18 -21.55 -1.64 -16.51
N PHE A 19 -22.83 -1.75 -16.15
CA PHE A 19 -23.55 -0.65 -15.48
C PHE A 19 -22.98 -0.37 -14.09
N ILE A 20 -22.72 -1.43 -13.30
CA ILE A 20 -22.12 -1.30 -11.96
C ILE A 20 -20.74 -0.66 -12.05
N ILE A 21 -19.89 -1.11 -12.97
CA ILE A 21 -18.54 -0.57 -13.14
C ILE A 21 -18.57 0.91 -13.54
N GLN A 22 -19.50 1.32 -14.41
CA GLN A 22 -19.59 2.71 -14.83
C GLN A 22 -20.11 3.65 -13.74
N ASN A 23 -21.03 3.18 -12.89
CA ASN A 23 -21.72 4.02 -11.90
C ASN A 23 -21.31 3.69 -10.45
N HIS A 24 -20.19 2.97 -10.24
CA HIS A 24 -19.81 2.46 -8.92
C HIS A 24 -19.64 3.59 -7.90
N SER A 25 -19.05 4.72 -8.28
CA SER A 25 -18.88 5.88 -7.41
C SER A 25 -20.22 6.40 -6.87
N ASP A 26 -21.21 6.54 -7.75
CA ASP A 26 -22.55 7.03 -7.39
C ASP A 26 -23.30 5.99 -6.55
N ILE A 27 -23.27 4.72 -6.94
CA ILE A 27 -23.92 3.62 -6.20
C ILE A 27 -23.35 3.54 -4.77
N VAL A 28 -22.02 3.52 -4.64
CA VAL A 28 -21.35 3.44 -3.33
C VAL A 28 -21.58 4.71 -2.52
N SER A 29 -21.61 5.88 -3.16
CA SER A 29 -22.00 7.15 -2.49
C SER A 29 -23.42 7.08 -1.95
N CYS A 30 -24.38 6.55 -2.72
CA CYS A 30 -25.74 6.34 -2.23
C CYS A 30 -25.78 5.43 -1.00
N VAL A 31 -25.00 4.34 -0.99
CA VAL A 31 -24.89 3.44 0.17
C VAL A 31 -24.28 4.17 1.38
N ALA A 32 -23.21 4.94 1.18
CA ALA A 32 -22.60 5.74 2.25
C ALA A 32 -23.59 6.78 2.81
N MET A 33 -24.39 7.41 1.95
CA MET A 33 -25.40 8.39 2.34
C MET A 33 -26.52 7.81 3.20
N VAL A 34 -26.85 6.52 3.07
CA VAL A 34 -27.82 5.86 3.98
C VAL A 34 -27.34 5.95 5.43
N PHE A 35 -26.05 5.75 5.69
CA PHE A 35 -25.50 5.88 7.06
C PHE A 35 -25.52 7.34 7.53
N VAL A 36 -25.15 8.30 6.67
CA VAL A 36 -25.14 9.73 7.01
C VAL A 36 -26.55 10.23 7.33
N VAL A 37 -27.53 9.92 6.47
CA VAL A 37 -28.95 10.25 6.70
C VAL A 37 -29.49 9.52 7.93
N GLY A 38 -29.04 8.28 8.16
CA GLY A 38 -29.37 7.51 9.36
C GLY A 38 -28.97 8.19 10.67
N LEU A 39 -27.97 9.08 10.67
CA LEU A 39 -27.62 9.89 11.84
C LEU A 39 -28.67 10.97 12.17
N MET A 40 -29.44 11.42 11.18
CA MET A 40 -30.42 12.51 11.34
C MET A 40 -31.69 12.06 12.07
N PHE A 41 -32.01 10.76 12.08
CA PHE A 41 -33.19 10.22 12.74
C PHE A 41 -32.83 9.56 14.06
N GLN A 42 -33.55 9.91 15.13
CA GLN A 42 -33.30 9.40 16.49
C GLN A 42 -33.37 7.87 16.60
N ALA A 43 -34.22 7.22 15.79
CA ALA A 43 -34.37 5.76 15.79
C ALA A 43 -33.17 5.03 15.18
N THR A 44 -32.56 5.59 14.13
CA THR A 44 -31.46 4.96 13.38
C THR A 44 -30.08 5.47 13.79
N SER A 45 -30.00 6.60 14.52
CA SER A 45 -28.74 7.26 14.86
C SER A 45 -27.79 6.36 15.66
N ARG A 46 -28.31 5.51 16.55
CA ARG A 46 -27.49 4.56 17.32
C ARG A 46 -26.78 3.54 16.43
N VAL A 47 -27.44 3.07 15.38
CA VAL A 47 -26.86 2.09 14.45
C VAL A 47 -25.94 2.79 13.46
N ALA A 48 -26.38 3.91 12.88
CA ALA A 48 -25.56 4.71 11.97
C ALA A 48 -24.27 5.23 12.63
N GLY A 49 -24.33 5.58 13.92
CA GLY A 49 -23.16 6.00 14.72
C GLY A 49 -22.07 4.94 14.79
N LEU A 50 -22.40 3.64 14.78
CA LEU A 50 -21.40 2.56 14.77
C LEU A 50 -20.48 2.63 13.54
N PHE A 51 -21.03 3.08 12.41
CA PHE A 51 -20.33 3.17 11.13
C PHE A 51 -19.58 4.49 11.00
N VAL A 52 -20.17 5.61 11.42
CA VAL A 52 -19.60 6.94 11.12
C VAL A 52 -18.61 7.42 12.18
N THR A 53 -18.88 7.20 13.47
CA THR A 53 -18.02 7.73 14.55
C THR A 53 -16.94 6.74 14.96
N LEU A 54 -15.81 7.23 15.47
CA LEU A 54 -14.83 6.36 16.12
C LEU A 54 -15.44 5.69 17.36
N GLN A 55 -15.18 4.39 17.52
CA GLN A 55 -15.73 3.60 18.62
C GLN A 55 -14.82 3.62 19.85
N TYR A 56 -15.34 3.19 21.00
CA TYR A 56 -14.58 3.06 22.26
C TYR A 56 -13.94 4.36 22.76
N ASN A 57 -14.70 5.46 22.77
CA ASN A 57 -14.26 6.70 23.40
C ASN A 57 -14.28 6.56 24.94
N GLN A 58 -13.26 7.10 25.59
CA GLN A 58 -13.11 7.14 27.03
C GLN A 58 -12.66 8.55 27.43
N THR A 59 -13.26 9.10 28.48
CA THR A 59 -12.86 10.38 29.05
C THR A 59 -11.85 10.14 30.15
N VAL A 60 -10.63 10.65 29.97
CA VAL A 60 -9.54 10.54 30.95
C VAL A 60 -9.21 11.95 31.44
N ASN A 61 -9.14 12.11 32.76
CA ASN A 61 -8.78 13.37 33.38
C ASN A 61 -7.26 13.39 33.56
N ASP A 62 -6.61 14.43 33.04
CA ASP A 62 -5.19 14.65 33.32
C ASP A 62 -4.99 15.18 34.75
N SER A 63 -3.75 15.19 35.21
CA SER A 63 -3.26 15.69 36.50
C SER A 63 -3.71 17.13 36.80
N ALA A 64 -4.06 17.91 35.77
CA ALA A 64 -4.60 19.25 35.85
C ALA A 64 -6.16 19.31 35.84
N ASN A 65 -6.85 18.18 35.98
CA ASN A 65 -8.30 18.01 35.84
C ASN A 65 -8.87 18.47 34.49
N VAL A 66 -8.06 18.41 33.43
CA VAL A 66 -8.51 18.66 32.05
C VAL A 66 -9.00 17.33 31.47
N GLU A 67 -10.25 17.33 30.99
CA GLU A 67 -10.84 16.15 30.36
C GLU A 67 -10.29 15.96 28.94
N HIS A 68 -9.69 14.79 28.68
CA HIS A 68 -9.23 14.39 27.37
C HIS A 68 -10.00 13.16 26.88
N ILE A 69 -10.47 13.21 25.63
CA ILE A 69 -11.11 12.07 24.99
C ILE A 69 -10.04 11.21 24.32
N VAL A 70 -9.88 9.98 24.80
CA VAL A 70 -9.00 8.95 24.25
C VAL A 70 -9.83 7.78 23.73
N TYR A 71 -9.21 6.93 22.92
CA TYR A 71 -9.88 5.81 22.28
C TYR A 71 -9.10 4.52 22.48
N SER A 72 -9.81 3.42 22.75
CA SER A 72 -9.20 2.09 22.76
C SER A 72 -9.48 1.32 21.48
N THR A 73 -8.77 0.23 21.25
CA THR A 73 -8.97 -0.66 20.10
C THR A 73 -10.07 -1.68 20.38
N GLY A 74 -10.81 -2.12 19.35
CA GLY A 74 -11.79 -3.19 19.54
C GLY A 74 -12.55 -3.59 18.27
N SER A 75 -13.34 -4.65 18.34
CA SER A 75 -14.00 -5.25 17.17
C SER A 75 -15.06 -4.36 16.53
N ARG A 76 -15.70 -3.44 17.27
CA ARG A 76 -16.67 -2.49 16.69
C ARG A 76 -16.03 -1.53 15.69
N ASP A 77 -14.69 -1.36 15.73
CA ASP A 77 -13.96 -0.57 14.76
C ASP A 77 -14.12 -1.13 13.32
N LEU A 78 -14.48 -2.41 13.16
CA LEU A 78 -14.76 -3.00 11.83
C LEU A 78 -15.92 -2.31 11.11
N PHE A 79 -16.94 -1.84 11.83
CA PHE A 79 -18.04 -1.06 11.24
C PHE A 79 -17.55 0.29 10.73
N THR A 80 -16.67 0.94 11.49
CA THR A 80 -16.04 2.20 11.10
C THR A 80 -15.11 2.02 9.90
N VAL A 81 -14.29 0.96 9.90
CA VAL A 81 -13.45 0.57 8.74
C VAL A 81 -14.32 0.34 7.51
N PHE A 82 -15.44 -0.37 7.63
CA PHE A 82 -16.36 -0.59 6.51
C PHE A 82 -16.93 0.71 5.95
N PHE A 83 -17.35 1.64 6.80
CA PHE A 83 -17.85 2.93 6.34
C PHE A 83 -16.78 3.71 5.57
N TYR A 84 -15.58 3.87 6.14
CA TYR A 84 -14.50 4.58 5.47
C TYR A 84 -13.98 3.82 4.24
N PHE A 85 -14.12 2.50 4.17
CA PHE A 85 -13.86 1.72 2.96
C PHE A 85 -14.75 2.16 1.79
N LEU A 86 -16.04 2.42 2.05
CA LEU A 86 -16.95 2.97 1.03
C LEU A 86 -16.50 4.36 0.58
N ILE A 87 -16.10 5.21 1.55
CA ILE A 87 -15.56 6.55 1.25
C ILE A 87 -14.27 6.45 0.42
N CYS A 88 -13.39 5.49 0.69
CA CYS A 88 -12.18 5.25 -0.10
C CYS A 88 -12.51 4.91 -1.56
N ILE A 89 -13.53 4.09 -1.83
CA ILE A 89 -13.97 3.79 -3.21
C ILE A 89 -14.40 5.07 -3.94
N VAL A 90 -15.20 5.93 -3.28
CA VAL A 90 -15.66 7.19 -3.86
C VAL A 90 -14.49 8.14 -4.12
N ILE A 91 -13.60 8.32 -3.14
CA ILE A 91 -12.41 9.17 -3.28
C ILE A 91 -11.51 8.67 -4.41
N HIS A 92 -11.28 7.36 -4.49
CA HIS A 92 -10.48 6.75 -5.55
C HIS A 92 -11.06 7.04 -6.93
N ALA A 93 -12.38 6.89 -7.11
CA ALA A 93 -13.07 7.22 -8.34
C ALA A 93 -12.93 8.71 -8.72
N VAL A 94 -13.07 9.61 -7.73
CA VAL A 94 -12.87 11.06 -7.94
C VAL A 94 -11.45 11.38 -8.37
N ILE A 95 -10.44 10.82 -7.70
CA ILE A 95 -9.03 11.00 -8.09
C ILE A 95 -8.79 10.45 -9.50
N GLN A 96 -9.39 9.29 -9.82
CA GLN A 96 -9.27 8.65 -11.12
C GLN A 96 -9.81 9.55 -12.24
N GLU A 97 -11.04 10.04 -12.10
CA GLU A 97 -11.73 10.83 -13.13
C GLU A 97 -11.14 12.24 -13.30
N TYR A 98 -10.94 12.95 -12.18
CA TYR A 98 -10.60 14.38 -12.20
C TYR A 98 -9.09 14.64 -12.33
N VAL A 99 -8.25 13.74 -11.82
CA VAL A 99 -6.80 13.91 -11.81
C VAL A 99 -6.15 13.00 -12.85
N LEU A 100 -6.24 11.67 -12.65
CA LEU A 100 -5.41 10.72 -13.40
C LEU A 100 -5.82 10.62 -14.87
N ASP A 101 -7.11 10.49 -15.15
CA ASP A 101 -7.61 10.41 -16.52
C ASP A 101 -7.35 11.72 -17.29
N LYS A 102 -7.40 12.86 -16.60
CA LYS A 102 -7.06 14.16 -17.20
C LYS A 102 -5.58 14.26 -17.56
N LEU A 103 -4.69 13.74 -16.71
CA LEU A 103 -3.26 13.65 -16.99
C LEU A 103 -2.96 12.65 -18.13
N ASN A 104 -3.62 11.48 -18.14
CA ASN A 104 -3.46 10.48 -19.19
C ASN A 104 -3.86 10.99 -20.57
N ARG A 105 -4.99 11.71 -20.67
CA ARG A 105 -5.44 12.33 -21.93
C ARG A 105 -4.41 13.31 -22.50
N LYS A 106 -3.64 13.97 -21.63
CA LYS A 106 -2.58 14.91 -22.03
C LYS A 106 -1.31 14.20 -22.51
N MET A 107 -1.02 12.99 -22.01
CA MET A 107 0.25 12.30 -22.25
C MET A 107 0.19 11.20 -23.33
N HIS A 108 -0.97 10.93 -23.91
CA HIS A 108 -1.15 9.97 -25.01
C HIS A 108 -0.47 8.60 -24.78
N LEU A 109 -0.59 8.06 -23.56
CA LEU A 109 0.03 6.79 -23.17
C LEU A 109 -0.62 5.57 -23.87
N SER A 110 0.16 4.51 -24.06
CA SER A 110 -0.38 3.21 -24.53
C SER A 110 -1.29 2.58 -23.47
N LYS A 111 -2.18 1.65 -23.88
CA LYS A 111 -3.15 1.02 -22.97
C LYS A 111 -2.52 0.33 -21.75
N ILE A 112 -1.37 -0.32 -21.93
CA ILE A 112 -0.63 -0.98 -20.84
C ILE A 112 -0.02 0.06 -19.91
N LYS A 113 0.66 1.07 -20.46
CA LYS A 113 1.24 2.17 -19.68
C LYS A 113 0.18 2.97 -18.92
N HIS A 114 -1.02 3.10 -19.48
CA HIS A 114 -2.14 3.78 -18.86
C HIS A 114 -2.62 3.07 -17.58
N SER A 115 -2.73 1.73 -17.60
CA SER A 115 -3.13 0.95 -16.42
C SER A 115 -2.13 1.14 -15.27
N LYS A 116 -0.84 1.01 -15.59
CA LYS A 116 0.27 1.21 -14.65
C LYS A 116 0.36 2.64 -14.13
N PHE A 117 0.19 3.63 -15.01
CA PHE A 117 0.14 5.03 -14.62
C PHE A 117 -1.01 5.31 -13.63
N ASN A 118 -2.18 4.72 -13.86
CA ASN A 118 -3.32 4.88 -12.96
C ASN A 118 -3.07 4.28 -11.57
N GLU A 119 -2.59 3.04 -11.52
CA GLU A 119 -2.22 2.40 -10.26
C GLU A 119 -1.18 3.22 -9.49
N SER A 120 -0.07 3.54 -10.15
CA SER A 120 1.01 4.33 -9.57
C SER A 120 0.56 5.73 -9.16
N GLY A 121 -0.38 6.34 -9.89
CA GLY A 121 -0.98 7.62 -9.56
C GLY A 121 -1.86 7.58 -8.31
N GLN A 122 -2.67 6.53 -8.13
CA GLN A 122 -3.49 6.36 -6.93
C GLN A 122 -2.61 6.12 -5.70
N LEU A 123 -1.61 5.22 -5.83
CA LEU A 123 -0.65 4.94 -4.77
C LEU A 123 0.18 6.18 -4.42
N LEU A 124 0.60 6.99 -5.39
CA LEU A 124 1.28 8.27 -5.14
C LEU A 124 0.47 9.16 -4.19
N VAL A 125 -0.81 9.39 -4.51
CA VAL A 125 -1.66 10.29 -3.73
C VAL A 125 -1.85 9.75 -2.32
N PHE A 126 -2.09 8.45 -2.20
CA PHE A 126 -2.25 7.80 -0.91
C PHE A 126 -0.97 7.84 -0.07
N SER A 127 0.18 7.46 -0.63
CA SER A 127 1.46 7.47 0.07
C SER A 127 1.83 8.89 0.51
N LEU A 128 1.55 9.92 -0.30
CA LEU A 128 1.78 11.32 0.08
C LEU A 128 0.92 11.73 1.27
N VAL A 129 -0.40 11.53 1.17
CA VAL A 129 -1.35 11.93 2.24
C VAL A 129 -1.04 11.17 3.53
N SER A 130 -0.80 9.86 3.44
CA SER A 130 -0.49 9.02 4.60
C SER A 130 0.86 9.38 5.22
N ALA A 131 1.90 9.66 4.41
CA ALA A 131 3.20 10.09 4.93
C ALA A 131 3.10 11.44 5.65
N VAL A 132 2.43 12.44 5.05
CA VAL A 132 2.29 13.78 5.65
C VAL A 132 1.43 13.73 6.91
N TRP A 133 0.30 13.02 6.88
CA TRP A 133 -0.59 12.90 8.02
C TRP A 133 0.08 12.12 9.17
N GLY A 134 0.70 10.98 8.87
CA GLY A 134 1.41 10.19 9.86
C GLY A 134 2.61 10.93 10.45
N ALA A 135 3.37 11.69 9.65
CA ALA A 135 4.45 12.54 10.14
C ALA A 135 3.91 13.62 11.09
N ASN A 136 2.80 14.29 10.73
CA ASN A 136 2.15 15.28 11.60
C ASN A 136 1.73 14.67 12.95
N ILE A 137 1.17 13.46 12.95
CA ILE A 137 0.87 12.74 14.20
C ILE A 137 2.16 12.45 14.98
N PHE A 138 3.18 11.94 14.29
CA PHE A 138 4.46 11.57 14.89
C PHE A 138 5.16 12.77 15.58
N PHE A 139 5.07 13.96 14.98
CA PHE A 139 5.58 15.21 15.57
C PHE A 139 4.71 15.71 16.73
N ARG A 140 3.37 15.68 16.60
CA ARG A 140 2.44 16.17 17.64
C ARG A 140 2.49 15.34 18.93
N GLU A 141 2.60 14.03 18.79
CA GLU A 141 2.68 13.09 19.92
C GLU A 141 4.11 13.02 20.50
N ASN A 142 5.05 13.83 19.99
CA ASN A 142 6.44 13.94 20.43
C ASN A 142 7.28 12.64 20.35
N PHE A 143 6.89 11.65 19.56
CA PHE A 143 7.63 10.39 19.39
C PHE A 143 9.07 10.57 18.82
N VAL A 144 9.43 11.78 18.40
CA VAL A 144 10.73 12.16 17.86
C VAL A 144 11.82 12.31 18.94
N THR A 145 11.45 12.62 20.18
CA THR A 145 12.45 13.00 21.20
C THR A 145 13.29 11.82 21.69
N SER A 146 12.76 10.60 21.67
CA SER A 146 13.49 9.40 22.08
C SER A 146 12.88 8.15 21.49
N VAL A 147 13.71 7.32 20.86
CA VAL A 147 13.31 6.03 20.27
C VAL A 147 12.63 5.11 21.31
N ASN A 148 13.00 5.24 22.58
CA ASN A 148 12.42 4.48 23.69
C ASN A 148 10.89 4.66 23.83
N GLN A 149 10.35 5.84 23.49
CA GLN A 149 8.92 6.12 23.60
C GLN A 149 8.04 5.23 22.71
N LEU A 150 8.64 4.57 21.72
CA LEU A 150 7.95 3.63 20.84
C LEU A 150 7.47 2.37 21.59
N TRP A 151 8.18 1.94 22.65
CA TRP A 151 7.82 0.76 23.45
C TRP A 151 7.62 1.05 24.93
N GLU A 152 8.12 2.16 25.44
CA GLU A 152 7.96 2.54 26.83
C GLU A 152 6.48 2.80 27.17
N GLY A 153 6.04 2.30 28.32
CA GLY A 153 4.64 2.37 28.74
C GLY A 153 3.69 1.48 27.94
N TYR A 154 4.19 0.50 27.16
CA TYR A 154 3.34 -0.52 26.56
C TYR A 154 2.63 -1.33 27.67
N PRO A 155 1.30 -1.58 27.59
CA PRO A 155 0.43 -1.39 26.43
C PRO A 155 -0.13 0.04 26.25
N HIS A 156 -0.13 0.53 25.01
CA HIS A 156 -0.66 1.86 24.65
C HIS A 156 -2.16 1.81 24.35
N ASN A 157 -2.98 1.47 25.36
CA ASN A 157 -4.42 1.30 25.20
C ASN A 157 -5.18 2.59 24.88
N ASN A 158 -4.61 3.74 25.25
CA ASN A 158 -5.23 5.05 25.07
C ASN A 158 -4.63 5.73 23.84
N LEU A 159 -5.40 5.72 22.74
CA LEU A 159 -5.04 6.37 21.48
C LEU A 159 -5.70 7.73 21.37
N SER A 160 -4.98 8.72 20.86
CA SER A 160 -5.60 9.98 20.44
C SER A 160 -6.52 9.73 19.24
N PHE A 161 -7.49 10.63 19.04
CA PHE A 161 -8.38 10.58 17.87
C PHE A 161 -7.58 10.43 16.56
N SER A 162 -6.52 11.23 16.41
CA SER A 162 -5.71 11.26 15.20
C SER A 162 -4.99 9.94 14.94
N VAL A 163 -4.40 9.32 15.98
CA VAL A 163 -3.72 8.02 15.86
C VAL A 163 -4.73 6.94 15.48
N LYS A 164 -5.85 6.84 16.21
CA LYS A 164 -6.85 5.82 15.92
C LYS A 164 -7.41 5.99 14.52
N PHE A 165 -7.81 7.22 14.16
CA PHE A 165 -8.38 7.50 12.86
C PHE A 165 -7.41 7.20 11.72
N PHE A 166 -6.11 7.48 11.91
CA PHE A 166 -5.08 7.09 10.95
C PHE A 166 -5.14 5.59 10.63
N PHE A 167 -5.08 4.72 11.64
CA PHE A 167 -5.13 3.26 11.43
C PHE A 167 -6.44 2.79 10.78
N ILE A 168 -7.59 3.37 11.16
CA ILE A 168 -8.88 3.06 10.54
C ILE A 168 -8.86 3.38 9.04
N ILE A 169 -8.34 4.55 8.66
CA ILE A 169 -8.20 4.93 7.24
C ILE A 169 -7.20 4.03 6.51
N GLN A 170 -6.09 3.66 7.15
CA GLN A 170 -5.14 2.73 6.53
C GLN A 170 -5.80 1.38 6.23
N LEU A 171 -6.54 0.81 7.18
CA LEU A 171 -7.27 -0.45 6.98
C LEU A 171 -8.37 -0.31 5.91
N ALA A 172 -9.14 0.78 5.96
CA ALA A 172 -10.18 1.06 4.97
C ALA A 172 -9.60 1.18 3.55
N TYR A 173 -8.47 1.86 3.40
CA TYR A 173 -7.79 1.99 2.11
C TYR A 173 -7.28 0.62 1.65
N TRP A 174 -6.50 -0.12 2.44
CA TRP A 174 -6.03 -1.41 1.94
C TRP A 174 -7.17 -2.40 1.65
N LEU A 175 -8.30 -2.29 2.35
CA LEU A 175 -9.51 -3.06 2.03
C LEU A 175 -10.18 -2.61 0.72
N HIS A 176 -10.15 -1.31 0.37
CA HIS A 176 -10.77 -0.78 -0.85
C HIS A 176 -10.11 -1.32 -2.14
N ASN A 177 -8.85 -1.76 -2.06
CA ASN A 177 -8.14 -2.31 -3.21
C ASN A 177 -8.78 -3.59 -3.76
N TYR A 178 -9.44 -4.42 -2.94
CA TYR A 178 -10.06 -5.68 -3.41
C TYR A 178 -11.19 -5.48 -4.43
N PRO A 179 -12.26 -4.71 -4.14
CA PRO A 179 -13.28 -4.40 -5.14
C PRO A 179 -12.70 -3.60 -6.31
N GLU A 180 -11.68 -2.77 -6.09
CA GLU A 180 -11.05 -1.98 -7.14
C GLU A 180 -10.42 -2.85 -8.24
N LEU A 181 -9.89 -4.04 -7.90
CA LEU A 181 -9.42 -5.01 -8.90
C LEU A 181 -10.51 -5.38 -9.92
N TYR A 182 -11.76 -5.49 -9.45
CA TYR A 182 -12.92 -5.75 -10.30
C TYR A 182 -13.38 -4.49 -11.04
N LEU A 183 -13.48 -3.35 -10.33
CA LEU A 183 -13.96 -2.09 -10.89
C LEU A 183 -13.06 -1.56 -12.01
N GLN A 184 -11.73 -1.70 -11.90
CA GLN A 184 -10.78 -1.30 -12.93
C GLN A 184 -10.63 -2.31 -14.07
N LYS A 185 -11.25 -3.49 -13.97
CA LYS A 185 -11.03 -4.62 -14.88
C LYS A 185 -9.53 -4.95 -15.05
N VAL A 186 -8.84 -5.09 -13.92
CA VAL A 186 -7.40 -5.39 -13.87
C VAL A 186 -7.11 -6.68 -14.64
N ARG A 187 -5.96 -6.72 -15.33
CA ARG A 187 -5.56 -7.90 -16.09
C ARG A 187 -5.28 -9.07 -15.17
N LYS A 188 -5.63 -10.30 -15.58
CA LYS A 188 -5.47 -11.49 -14.75
C LYS A 188 -4.03 -11.71 -14.28
N GLU A 189 -3.04 -11.36 -15.10
CA GLU A 189 -1.62 -11.43 -14.73
C GLU A 189 -1.22 -10.49 -13.57
N GLU A 190 -1.93 -9.39 -13.36
CA GLU A 190 -1.62 -8.38 -12.33
C GLU A 190 -2.38 -8.62 -11.02
N ILE A 191 -3.53 -9.30 -11.08
CA ILE A 191 -4.41 -9.51 -9.93
C ILE A 191 -3.66 -10.14 -8.74
N PHE A 192 -2.87 -11.18 -8.99
CA PHE A 192 -2.21 -11.94 -7.92
C PHE A 192 -1.17 -11.09 -7.17
N GLY A 193 -0.32 -10.36 -7.90
CA GLY A 193 0.64 -9.44 -7.30
C GLY A 193 -0.02 -8.34 -6.48
N ARG A 194 -1.09 -7.75 -7.01
CA ARG A 194 -1.85 -6.70 -6.31
C ARG A 194 -2.53 -7.22 -5.05
N LEU A 195 -3.05 -8.44 -5.10
CA LEU A 195 -3.68 -9.11 -3.96
C LEU A 195 -2.67 -9.34 -2.83
N GLN A 196 -1.44 -9.73 -3.17
CA GLN A 196 -0.42 -10.09 -2.17
C GLN A 196 0.03 -8.92 -1.34
N TYR A 197 0.49 -7.83 -1.98
CA TYR A 197 0.91 -6.66 -1.21
C TYR A 197 -0.27 -6.07 -0.43
N THR A 198 -1.47 -6.05 -1.01
CA THR A 198 -2.68 -5.55 -0.36
C THR A 198 -3.02 -6.37 0.90
N THR A 199 -2.98 -7.69 0.79
CA THR A 199 -3.21 -8.60 1.91
C THR A 199 -2.14 -8.44 2.99
N LEU A 200 -0.88 -8.29 2.58
CA LEU A 200 0.24 -8.09 3.48
C LEU A 200 0.08 -6.81 4.32
N TYR A 201 -0.28 -5.69 3.67
CA TYR A 201 -0.60 -4.44 4.37
C TYR A 201 -1.72 -4.62 5.39
N LEU A 202 -2.84 -5.24 5.00
CA LEU A 202 -3.95 -5.48 5.93
C LEU A 202 -3.53 -6.32 7.14
N ILE A 203 -2.78 -7.40 6.93
CA ILE A 203 -2.34 -8.29 8.00
C ILE A 203 -1.44 -7.54 8.99
N ILE A 204 -0.42 -6.83 8.50
CA ILE A 204 0.56 -6.13 9.36
C ILE A 204 -0.13 -5.00 10.13
N ILE A 205 -0.93 -4.18 9.45
CA ILE A 205 -1.60 -3.03 10.05
C ILE A 205 -2.64 -3.51 11.07
N SER A 206 -3.42 -4.55 10.74
CA SER A 206 -4.39 -5.13 11.68
C SER A 206 -3.70 -5.73 12.90
N ALA A 207 -2.62 -6.50 12.70
CA ALA A 207 -1.86 -7.07 13.79
C ALA A 207 -1.30 -5.98 14.71
N ALA A 208 -0.67 -4.95 14.15
CA ALA A 208 -0.16 -3.84 14.95
C ALA A 208 -1.26 -3.07 15.70
N TYR A 209 -2.42 -2.89 15.07
CA TYR A 209 -3.55 -2.19 15.66
C TYR A 209 -4.16 -2.99 16.83
N PHE A 210 -4.52 -4.25 16.63
CA PHE A 210 -5.16 -5.06 17.67
C PHE A 210 -4.20 -5.53 18.78
N LEU A 211 -2.89 -5.62 18.50
CA LEU A 211 -1.88 -5.93 19.51
C LEU A 211 -1.33 -4.69 20.24
N ASN A 212 -1.91 -3.51 19.98
CA ASN A 212 -1.52 -2.22 20.58
C ASN A 212 -0.05 -1.80 20.30
N PHE A 213 0.55 -2.25 19.20
CA PHE A 213 1.88 -1.81 18.73
C PHE A 213 1.80 -0.57 17.81
N THR A 214 0.83 0.32 18.07
CA THR A 214 0.44 1.42 17.18
C THR A 214 1.55 2.45 16.99
N ARG A 215 2.33 2.78 18.04
CA ARG A 215 3.41 3.78 17.94
C ARG A 215 4.52 3.34 16.98
N VAL A 216 4.99 2.11 17.14
CA VAL A 216 6.04 1.51 16.29
C VAL A 216 5.52 1.37 14.86
N ALA A 217 4.30 0.87 14.69
CA ALA A 217 3.70 0.71 13.38
C ALA A 217 3.49 2.05 12.67
N LEU A 218 3.07 3.10 13.37
CA LEU A 218 2.96 4.45 12.81
C LEU A 218 4.31 4.93 12.26
N CYS A 219 5.39 4.77 13.04
CA CYS A 219 6.74 5.13 12.62
C CYS A 219 7.17 4.37 11.35
N VAL A 220 7.02 3.05 11.36
CA VAL A 220 7.40 2.18 10.23
C VAL A 220 6.56 2.49 8.98
N LEU A 221 5.25 2.72 9.12
CA LEU A 221 4.37 3.09 8.01
C LEU A 221 4.75 4.43 7.40
N VAL A 222 5.03 5.45 8.21
CA VAL A 222 5.46 6.77 7.71
C VAL A 222 6.76 6.65 6.92
N LEU A 223 7.77 5.96 7.46
CA LEU A 223 9.04 5.74 6.76
C LEU A 223 8.81 4.98 5.44
N HIS A 224 7.95 3.97 5.45
CA HIS A 224 7.62 3.20 4.27
C HIS A 224 6.94 4.05 3.19
N TYR A 225 5.90 4.80 3.56
CA TYR A 225 5.13 5.63 2.63
C TYR A 225 5.94 6.78 2.03
N VAL A 226 6.92 7.33 2.77
CA VAL A 226 7.85 8.32 2.19
C VAL A 226 8.64 7.71 1.02
N VAL A 227 9.13 6.48 1.17
CA VAL A 227 9.89 5.81 0.11
C VAL A 227 8.99 5.45 -1.08
N GLU A 228 7.80 4.93 -0.82
CA GLU A 228 6.81 4.65 -1.88
C GLU A 228 6.39 5.91 -2.63
N PHE A 229 6.20 7.03 -1.92
CA PHE A 229 5.90 8.30 -2.57
C PHE A 229 7.02 8.69 -3.55
N ILE A 230 8.29 8.66 -3.13
CA ILE A 230 9.43 8.98 -4.02
C ILE A 230 9.48 8.03 -5.22
N TYR A 231 9.22 6.74 -5.00
CA TYR A 231 9.14 5.74 -6.06
C TYR A 231 8.08 6.09 -7.11
N HIS A 232 6.84 6.35 -6.67
CA HIS A 232 5.75 6.67 -7.58
C HIS A 232 5.98 8.01 -8.30
N VAL A 233 6.62 9.01 -7.67
CA VAL A 233 7.04 10.24 -8.36
C VAL A 233 8.03 9.91 -9.49
N ALA A 234 9.04 9.08 -9.21
CA ALA A 234 10.05 8.69 -10.20
C ALA A 234 9.40 7.97 -11.39
N LEU A 235 8.46 7.07 -11.09
CA LEU A 235 7.79 6.24 -12.08
C LEU A 235 6.82 7.04 -12.97
N LEU A 236 6.02 7.93 -12.39
CA LEU A 236 5.13 8.80 -13.15
C LEU A 236 5.94 9.81 -14.00
N SER A 237 7.07 10.30 -13.49
CA SER A 237 8.01 11.13 -14.26
C SER A 237 8.60 10.37 -15.45
N HIS A 238 8.88 9.08 -15.26
CA HIS A 238 9.34 8.20 -16.33
C HIS A 238 8.27 8.00 -17.41
N PHE A 239 7.03 7.72 -17.01
CA PHE A 239 5.90 7.60 -17.95
C PHE A 239 5.59 8.90 -18.68
N SER A 240 5.89 10.05 -18.07
CA SER A 240 5.74 11.38 -18.68
C SER A 240 6.86 11.74 -19.68
N GLU A 241 7.72 10.78 -20.05
CA GLU A 241 8.90 10.96 -20.92
C GLU A 241 9.96 11.96 -20.43
N LYS A 242 9.86 12.44 -19.17
CA LYS A 242 10.83 13.33 -18.53
C LYS A 242 12.01 12.55 -17.95
N ARG A 243 12.78 11.92 -18.82
CA ARG A 243 13.76 10.89 -18.45
C ARG A 243 14.89 11.36 -17.55
N ASP A 244 15.43 12.55 -17.78
CA ASP A 244 16.54 13.06 -16.98
C ASP A 244 16.10 13.29 -15.52
N ILE A 245 14.93 13.92 -15.34
CA ILE A 245 14.29 14.12 -14.04
C ILE A 245 13.98 12.77 -13.39
N ALA A 246 13.36 11.84 -14.13
CA ALA A 246 13.03 10.51 -13.62
C ALA A 246 14.28 9.76 -13.13
N SER A 247 15.37 9.82 -13.88
CA SER A 247 16.63 9.18 -13.50
C SER A 247 17.20 9.75 -12.20
N SER A 248 17.18 11.07 -12.03
CA SER A 248 17.63 11.71 -10.79
C SER A 248 16.78 11.30 -9.60
N ILE A 249 15.45 11.26 -9.76
CA ILE A 249 14.54 10.86 -8.68
C ILE A 249 14.70 9.37 -8.35
N PHE A 250 14.91 8.49 -9.34
CA PHE A 250 15.23 7.09 -9.08
C PHE A 250 16.51 6.91 -8.27
N THR A 251 17.55 7.73 -8.50
CA THR A 251 18.77 7.68 -7.66
C THR A 251 18.47 8.09 -6.22
N VAL A 252 17.64 9.12 -6.01
CA VAL A 252 17.19 9.50 -4.66
C VAL A 252 16.39 8.37 -4.02
N PHE A 253 15.46 7.76 -4.75
CA PHE A 253 14.71 6.59 -4.32
C PHE A 253 15.63 5.45 -3.89
N ASP A 254 16.61 5.06 -4.71
CA ASP A 254 17.51 3.94 -4.41
C ASP A 254 18.24 4.13 -3.07
N ILE A 255 18.72 5.35 -2.81
CA ILE A 255 19.40 5.70 -1.56
C ILE A 255 18.42 5.64 -0.38
N PHE A 256 17.28 6.32 -0.49
CA PHE A 256 16.27 6.38 0.57
C PHE A 256 15.69 4.99 0.87
N PHE A 257 15.49 4.16 -0.16
CA PHE A 257 15.02 2.80 -0.02
C PHE A 257 15.94 2.01 0.90
N VAL A 258 17.25 1.97 0.61
CA VAL A 258 18.20 1.21 1.44
C VAL A 258 18.24 1.75 2.88
N VAL A 259 18.31 3.07 3.06
CA VAL A 259 18.37 3.70 4.39
C VAL A 259 17.13 3.36 5.22
N VAL A 260 15.93 3.47 4.63
CA VAL A 260 14.67 3.17 5.33
C VAL A 260 14.53 1.69 5.66
N ARG A 261 14.97 0.77 4.78
CA ARG A 261 14.94 -0.66 5.07
C ARG A 261 15.84 -1.02 6.24
N LEU A 262 17.07 -0.50 6.27
CA LEU A 262 17.99 -0.67 7.39
C LEU A 262 17.42 -0.05 8.67
N GLY A 263 16.94 1.19 8.60
CA GLY A 263 16.31 1.86 9.75
C GLY A 263 15.10 1.10 10.30
N THR A 264 14.26 0.54 9.44
CA THR A 264 13.10 -0.28 9.85
C THR A 264 13.52 -1.56 10.56
N ILE A 265 14.54 -2.26 10.05
CA ILE A 265 15.08 -3.46 10.71
C ILE A 265 15.69 -3.09 12.07
N THR A 266 16.47 -2.02 12.14
CA THR A 266 17.04 -1.53 13.41
C THR A 266 15.94 -1.18 14.40
N LEU A 267 14.90 -0.45 14.00
CA LEU A 267 13.76 -0.11 14.87
C LEU A 267 13.01 -1.36 15.33
N ALA A 268 12.81 -2.35 14.46
CA ALA A 268 12.17 -3.61 14.82
C ALA A 268 12.99 -4.37 15.88
N VAL A 269 14.31 -4.47 15.71
CA VAL A 269 15.21 -5.10 16.68
C VAL A 269 15.22 -4.33 18.00
N LEU A 270 15.39 -3.00 17.97
CA LEU A 270 15.37 -2.19 19.19
C LEU A 270 14.05 -2.33 19.96
N THR A 271 12.92 -2.33 19.25
CA THR A 271 11.59 -2.43 19.87
C THR A 271 11.31 -3.83 20.39
N PHE A 272 11.37 -4.85 19.53
CA PHE A 272 10.91 -6.19 19.85
C PHE A 272 12.01 -7.06 20.46
N TRP A 273 13.29 -6.85 20.17
CA TRP A 273 14.35 -7.66 20.80
C TRP A 273 14.80 -7.08 22.14
N TYR A 274 14.94 -5.76 22.24
CA TYR A 274 15.51 -5.10 23.42
C TYR A 274 14.47 -4.39 24.29
N GLY A 275 13.63 -3.55 23.71
CA GLY A 275 12.70 -2.67 24.44
C GLY A 275 11.60 -3.45 25.16
N LEU A 276 10.68 -4.03 24.39
CA LEU A 276 9.58 -4.84 24.90
C LEU A 276 10.05 -6.11 25.63
N ALA A 277 11.30 -6.54 25.44
CA ALA A 277 11.85 -7.66 26.19
C ALA A 277 11.95 -7.39 27.70
N GLN A 278 12.14 -6.15 28.09
CA GLN A 278 12.29 -5.75 29.50
C GLN A 278 10.97 -5.84 30.28
N SER A 279 9.82 -5.74 29.60
CA SER A 279 8.47 -5.80 30.17
C SER A 279 7.67 -7.02 29.70
N SER A 280 8.36 -8.08 29.26
CA SER A 280 7.74 -9.29 28.73
C SER A 280 6.96 -10.04 29.81
N GLN A 281 5.72 -10.43 29.49
CA GLN A 281 4.88 -11.25 30.34
C GLN A 281 4.75 -12.68 29.77
N PRO A 282 4.59 -13.72 30.62
CA PRO A 282 4.46 -15.10 30.14
C PRO A 282 3.09 -15.39 29.50
N VAL A 283 2.05 -14.62 29.84
CA VAL A 283 0.66 -14.84 29.41
C VAL A 283 0.09 -13.55 28.83
N ILE A 284 -0.83 -13.69 27.87
CA ILE A 284 -1.57 -12.57 27.28
C ILE A 284 -2.62 -12.07 28.29
N ASP A 285 -2.62 -10.77 28.56
CA ASP A 285 -3.65 -10.12 29.37
C ASP A 285 -4.52 -9.24 28.45
N VAL A 286 -5.64 -9.81 28.02
CA VAL A 286 -6.60 -9.13 27.14
C VAL A 286 -7.30 -7.96 27.85
N VAL A 287 -7.50 -8.05 29.17
CA VAL A 287 -8.19 -7.01 29.95
C VAL A 287 -7.29 -5.79 30.10
N ALA A 288 -6.00 -6.01 30.38
CA ALA A 288 -5.00 -4.95 30.39
C ALA A 288 -4.56 -4.53 28.97
N GLY A 289 -5.01 -5.20 27.91
CA GLY A 289 -4.58 -4.95 26.53
C GLY A 289 -3.09 -5.24 26.29
N ASN A 290 -2.48 -6.07 27.13
CA ASN A 290 -1.07 -6.44 27.08
C ASN A 290 -0.90 -7.77 26.33
N TYR A 291 -0.35 -7.68 25.12
CA TYR A 291 -0.05 -8.81 24.26
C TYR A 291 1.46 -9.11 24.18
N ASN A 292 2.28 -8.48 25.04
CA ASN A 292 3.74 -8.60 25.01
C ASN A 292 4.23 -9.92 25.63
N THR A 293 4.02 -11.01 24.90
CA THR A 293 4.61 -12.32 25.19
C THR A 293 5.81 -12.58 24.31
N TYR A 294 6.71 -13.46 24.76
CA TYR A 294 7.88 -13.87 23.96
C TYR A 294 7.49 -14.32 22.54
N LEU A 295 6.44 -15.14 22.41
CA LEU A 295 5.98 -15.65 21.13
C LEU A 295 5.49 -14.54 20.20
N ILE A 296 4.63 -13.64 20.68
CA ILE A 296 4.10 -12.54 19.87
C ILE A 296 5.25 -11.64 19.41
N ARG A 297 6.17 -11.32 20.32
CA ARG A 297 7.31 -10.45 20.07
C ARG A 297 8.24 -11.01 18.98
N ILE A 298 8.61 -12.28 19.06
CA ILE A 298 9.47 -12.93 18.07
C ILE A 298 8.75 -13.07 16.73
N ASN A 299 7.45 -13.37 16.71
CA ASN A 299 6.68 -13.42 15.46
C ASN A 299 6.57 -12.04 14.79
N CYS A 300 6.32 -10.97 15.55
CA CYS A 300 6.31 -9.60 15.03
C CYS A 300 7.68 -9.20 14.47
N LEU A 301 8.76 -9.50 15.19
CA LEU A 301 10.12 -9.25 14.73
C LEU A 301 10.44 -10.03 13.45
N ALA A 302 10.14 -11.33 13.43
CA ALA A 302 10.39 -12.19 12.28
C ALA A 302 9.58 -11.73 11.06
N ALA A 303 8.30 -11.42 11.23
CA ALA A 303 7.45 -10.91 10.16
C ALA A 303 8.05 -9.62 9.56
N LEU A 304 8.35 -8.61 10.38
CA LEU A 304 8.94 -7.36 9.91
C LEU A 304 10.26 -7.59 9.19
N CYS A 305 11.17 -8.38 9.75
CA CYS A 305 12.45 -8.70 9.14
C CYS A 305 12.30 -9.45 7.80
N LEU A 306 11.41 -10.44 7.72
CA LEU A 306 11.14 -11.19 6.48
C LEU A 306 10.57 -10.29 5.39
N ILE A 307 9.67 -9.37 5.74
CA ILE A 307 9.12 -8.40 4.79
C ILE A 307 10.22 -7.46 4.29
N GLN A 308 11.04 -6.90 5.19
CA GLN A 308 12.14 -6.03 4.76
C GLN A 308 13.17 -6.78 3.91
N ALA A 309 13.46 -8.05 4.25
CA ALA A 309 14.34 -8.91 3.48
C ALA A 309 13.77 -9.22 2.09
N GLY A 310 12.47 -9.53 1.99
CA GLY A 310 11.79 -9.74 0.70
C GLY A 310 11.82 -8.50 -0.19
N LEU A 311 11.55 -7.31 0.37
CA LEU A 311 11.67 -6.04 -0.35
C LEU A 311 13.11 -5.78 -0.82
N MET A 312 14.11 -6.05 0.04
CA MET A 312 15.52 -5.87 -0.30
C MET A 312 15.98 -6.88 -1.36
N TRP A 313 15.51 -8.11 -1.29
CA TRP A 313 15.77 -9.13 -2.30
C TRP A 313 15.26 -8.69 -3.67
N ASN A 314 14.02 -8.22 -3.75
CA ASN A 314 13.44 -7.71 -5.00
C ASN A 314 14.23 -6.51 -5.54
N PHE A 315 14.65 -5.60 -4.66
CA PHE A 315 15.49 -4.46 -5.03
C PHE A 315 16.87 -4.87 -5.56
N ILE A 316 17.56 -5.79 -4.88
CA ILE A 316 18.89 -6.27 -5.27
C ILE A 316 18.81 -7.04 -6.59
N THR A 317 17.87 -7.97 -6.72
CA THR A 317 17.69 -8.77 -7.95
C THR A 317 17.43 -7.87 -9.15
N PHE A 318 16.59 -6.85 -9.00
CA PHE A 318 16.35 -5.84 -10.02
C PHE A 318 17.64 -5.11 -10.44
N HIS A 319 18.40 -4.57 -9.49
CA HIS A 319 19.63 -3.83 -9.79
C HIS A 319 20.74 -4.73 -10.38
N LEU A 320 20.86 -5.97 -9.91
CA LEU A 320 21.79 -6.97 -10.46
C LEU A 320 21.44 -7.31 -11.90
N ARG A 321 20.14 -7.48 -12.21
CA ARG A 321 19.66 -7.73 -13.57
C ARG A 321 19.97 -6.55 -14.49
N LYS A 322 19.65 -5.33 -14.07
CA LYS A 322 19.95 -4.09 -14.80
C LYS A 322 21.46 -3.95 -15.06
N TRP A 323 22.30 -4.26 -14.07
CA TRP A 323 23.75 -4.23 -14.24
C TRP A 323 24.25 -5.29 -15.23
N ARG A 324 23.69 -6.50 -15.21
CA ARG A 324 24.00 -7.57 -16.17
C ARG A 324 23.63 -7.19 -17.60
N GLU A 325 22.46 -6.60 -17.79
CA GLU A 325 21.99 -6.15 -19.12
C GLU A 325 22.87 -5.01 -19.67
N ASN A 326 23.24 -4.05 -18.82
CA ASN A 326 24.16 -2.98 -19.19
C ASN A 326 25.56 -3.54 -19.54
N SER A 327 26.07 -4.49 -18.76
CA SER A 327 27.37 -5.12 -18.99
C SER A 327 27.39 -6.02 -20.24
N GLY A 328 26.30 -6.75 -20.50
CA GLY A 328 26.12 -7.57 -21.70
C GLY A 328 25.97 -6.74 -22.98
N SER A 329 25.34 -5.56 -22.87
CA SER A 329 25.25 -4.61 -23.98
C SER A 329 26.62 -3.99 -24.32
N SER A 330 27.47 -3.75 -23.32
CA SER A 330 28.83 -3.24 -23.50
C SER A 330 29.75 -4.27 -24.19
N LYS A 331 29.61 -5.56 -23.88
CA LYS A 331 30.36 -6.65 -24.56
C LYS A 331 29.94 -6.88 -26.03
N ARG A 332 28.70 -6.52 -26.41
CA ARG A 332 28.18 -6.64 -27.79
C ARG A 332 28.38 -5.36 -28.64
N ALA A 333 28.84 -4.25 -28.06
CA ALA A 333 28.91 -2.94 -28.72
C ALA A 333 30.27 -2.63 -29.38
N ARG A 334 30.94 -3.61 -30.01
CA ARG A 334 32.10 -3.39 -30.89
C ARG A 334 31.72 -3.06 -32.35
N SER A 335 30.53 -2.51 -32.59
CA SER A 335 30.16 -1.92 -33.89
C SER A 335 29.45 -0.57 -33.69
N PRO A 336 29.78 0.47 -34.51
CA PRO A 336 29.48 1.84 -34.15
C PRO A 336 28.09 2.23 -34.64
N VAL A 337 27.04 2.10 -33.83
CA VAL A 337 25.76 2.80 -34.10
C VAL A 337 25.06 3.25 -32.82
N LYS A 338 25.01 4.58 -32.66
CA LYS A 338 24.06 5.50 -31.98
C LYS A 338 23.28 5.04 -30.73
N LYS A 339 23.48 5.80 -29.63
CA LYS A 339 22.60 6.07 -28.47
C LYS A 339 21.52 5.00 -28.16
N LYS A 340 21.88 3.98 -27.37
CA LYS A 340 20.97 2.94 -26.85
C LYS A 340 20.49 3.11 -25.40
N THR A 341 20.85 4.20 -24.73
CA THR A 341 20.37 4.53 -23.36
C THR A 341 18.84 4.64 -23.28
N VAL A 342 18.19 4.89 -24.42
CA VAL A 342 16.75 5.14 -24.60
C VAL A 342 15.85 3.90 -24.43
N LYS A 343 16.35 2.68 -24.71
CA LYS A 343 15.53 1.45 -24.63
C LYS A 343 15.57 0.75 -23.27
N ILE A 344 16.60 0.99 -22.47
CA ILE A 344 16.85 0.26 -21.21
C ILE A 344 16.00 0.83 -20.06
N ALA A 345 15.79 2.16 -20.03
CA ALA A 345 14.92 2.79 -19.03
C ALA A 345 13.45 2.36 -19.19
N VAL A 346 13.00 2.09 -20.42
CA VAL A 346 11.61 1.66 -20.72
C VAL A 346 11.34 0.26 -20.18
N VAL A 347 12.31 -0.66 -20.25
CA VAL A 347 12.20 -2.01 -19.68
C VAL A 347 12.34 -1.98 -18.15
N ALA A 348 13.22 -1.13 -17.62
CA ALA A 348 13.51 -1.05 -16.18
C ALA A 348 12.30 -0.59 -15.33
N ALA A 349 11.52 0.39 -15.81
CA ALA A 349 10.30 0.84 -15.12
C ALA A 349 9.14 -0.15 -15.30
N GLU A 350 9.09 -0.83 -16.46
CA GLU A 350 8.04 -1.81 -16.77
C GLU A 350 8.24 -3.14 -16.03
N GLU A 351 9.50 -3.52 -15.72
CA GLU A 351 9.86 -4.71 -14.94
C GLU A 351 9.83 -4.51 -13.42
N LEU A 352 10.13 -3.33 -12.89
CA LEU A 352 10.00 -3.01 -11.46
C LEU A 352 8.55 -3.17 -10.97
N GLU A 353 7.57 -2.86 -11.82
CA GLU A 353 6.14 -3.10 -11.58
C GLU A 353 5.63 -4.46 -12.10
N ALA A 354 6.37 -5.18 -12.95
CA ALA A 354 5.99 -6.51 -13.45
C ALA A 354 6.53 -7.65 -12.59
N LEU A 355 7.02 -7.38 -11.38
CA LEU A 355 7.35 -8.42 -10.41
C LEU A 355 6.15 -8.69 -9.47
N PRO A 356 5.35 -9.72 -9.76
CA PRO A 356 4.97 -10.68 -8.76
C PRO A 356 5.83 -11.92 -8.90
N GLU A 357 6.44 -12.28 -7.78
CA GLU A 357 6.69 -13.64 -7.31
C GLU A 357 7.43 -14.65 -8.18
N VAL A 358 8.50 -15.17 -7.59
CA VAL A 358 9.01 -16.54 -7.70
C VAL A 358 8.86 -17.14 -9.11
N ASP A 359 9.95 -17.03 -9.88
CA ASP A 359 10.23 -17.91 -11.01
C ASP A 359 10.33 -19.38 -10.51
N GLN A 360 9.18 -20.01 -10.28
CA GLN A 360 9.01 -21.45 -10.37
C GLN A 360 8.43 -21.73 -11.75
N ASN A 361 9.27 -21.58 -12.77
CA ASN A 361 9.19 -22.34 -14.02
C ASN A 361 10.56 -22.31 -14.70
N SER A 362 11.57 -22.81 -14.01
CA SER A 362 12.78 -23.31 -14.65
C SER A 362 12.52 -24.71 -15.19
N ALA A 363 12.36 -24.78 -16.51
CA ALA A 363 12.89 -25.83 -17.37
C ALA A 363 12.68 -27.30 -16.92
N THR A 364 11.59 -27.90 -17.37
CA THR A 364 11.69 -29.23 -18.01
C THR A 364 12.08 -29.04 -19.47
N GLU A 365 13.30 -28.59 -19.72
CA GLU A 365 13.90 -28.64 -21.04
C GLU A 365 15.39 -28.96 -20.92
N ASN A 366 15.65 -30.21 -20.53
CA ASN A 366 16.91 -30.89 -20.80
C ASN A 366 16.62 -32.38 -20.87
N GLY A 367 16.28 -32.86 -22.07
CA GLY A 367 16.04 -34.27 -22.28
C GLY A 367 15.53 -34.64 -23.67
N SER A 368 16.32 -34.38 -24.72
CA SER A 368 16.60 -35.39 -25.77
C SER A 368 17.27 -34.77 -27.00
N LEU A 369 18.59 -34.61 -26.96
CA LEU A 369 19.40 -34.79 -28.16
C LEU A 369 19.49 -36.29 -28.44
N ARG A 370 18.59 -36.83 -29.28
CA ARG A 370 18.80 -38.03 -30.12
C ARG A 370 17.52 -38.39 -30.87
N ALA A 371 17.50 -38.10 -32.17
CA ALA A 371 17.21 -39.10 -33.21
C ALA A 371 17.11 -38.40 -34.57
N ARG A 372 18.18 -38.57 -35.34
CA ARG A 372 18.27 -38.34 -36.78
C ARG A 372 17.65 -39.57 -37.47
N LYS A 373 16.66 -39.39 -38.35
CA LYS A 373 16.31 -40.20 -39.57
C LYS A 373 14.89 -39.81 -40.00
N ALA A 374 14.69 -39.12 -41.13
CA ALA A 374 14.73 -39.56 -42.52
C ALA A 374 13.42 -40.23 -43.01
N LYS A 375 12.83 -39.61 -44.06
CA LYS A 375 11.80 -40.10 -45.01
C LYS A 375 10.44 -40.44 -44.37
N LYS A 376 9.30 -40.07 -44.95
CA LYS A 376 8.95 -39.98 -46.37
C LYS A 376 7.79 -39.02 -46.55
#